data_AF-A0A6P0U7D2-F1
#
_entry.id   AF-A0A6P0U7D2-F1
#
_cell.length_a   1.000
_cell.length_b   1.000
_cell.length_c   1.000
_cell.angle_alpha   90.00
_cell.angle_beta   90.00
_cell.angle_gamma   90.00
#
_symmetry.space_group_name_H-M   'P 1'
#
loop_
_entity.id
_entity.type
_entity.pdbx_description
1 polymer ?
#
loop_
_entity_poly.entity_id
_entity_poly.type
_entity_poly.pdbx_seq_one_letter_code
_entity_poly.pdbx_strand_id
1 'polypeptide(L)'
;MKARFKYRIYPTPGQKYRLAKLFGSVRVVWNDSLASCQEKYKLGKKKPINSELQKLFITQAKKTEEREWLSEVSAIPLQQSLNDLNQAYQNFFS
;
A
#
# COMPACT_ATOMS: atom_id res chain seq x y z
N MET A 1 4.52 28.57 -21.93
CA MET A 1 4.51 28.23 -20.49
C MET A 1 3.25 27.39 -20.23
N LYS A 2 3.36 26.12 -19.81
CA LYS A 2 2.15 25.31 -19.50
C LYS A 2 1.55 25.81 -18.18
N ALA A 3 0.31 26.28 -18.21
CA ALA A 3 -0.40 26.66 -16.99
C ALA A 3 -0.50 25.46 -16.04
N ARG A 4 -0.19 25.67 -14.75
CA ARG A 4 -0.40 24.68 -13.69
C ARG A 4 -1.61 25.10 -12.89
N PHE A 5 -2.60 24.22 -12.79
CA PHE A 5 -3.82 24.48 -12.05
C PHE A 5 -3.83 23.71 -10.73
N LYS A 6 -4.31 24.36 -9.67
CA LYS A 6 -4.52 23.75 -8.36
C LYS A 6 -6.00 23.77 -8.06
N TYR A 7 -6.59 22.59 -7.88
CA TYR A 7 -8.01 22.44 -7.57
C TYR A 7 -8.21 21.89 -6.16
N ARG A 8 -9.26 22.36 -5.49
CA ARG A 8 -9.76 21.75 -4.26
C ARG A 8 -11.03 20.98 -4.58
N ILE A 9 -11.07 19.71 -4.23
CA ILE A 9 -12.27 18.89 -4.35
C ILE A 9 -13.09 18.95 -3.05
N TYR A 10 -14.41 18.85 -3.19
CA TYR A 10 -15.35 18.73 -2.07
C TYR A 10 -16.17 17.45 -2.26
N PRO A 11 -15.68 16.30 -1.75
CA PRO A 11 -16.31 15.03 -2.05
C PRO A 11 -17.68 14.90 -1.38
N THR A 12 -18.63 14.26 -2.06
CA THR A 12 -19.92 13.87 -1.47
C THR A 12 -19.71 12.84 -0.35
N PRO A 13 -20.69 12.64 0.55
CA PRO A 13 -20.56 11.65 1.62
C PRO A 13 -20.13 10.26 1.14
N GLY A 14 -20.72 9.75 0.05
CA GLY A 14 -20.33 8.46 -0.54
C GLY A 14 -18.92 8.45 -1.14
N GLN A 15 -18.44 9.57 -1.70
CA GLN A 15 -17.05 9.68 -2.16
C GLN A 15 -16.07 9.69 -0.97
N LYS A 16 -16.38 10.42 0.11
CA LYS A 16 -15.56 10.42 1.33
C LYS A 16 -15.41 9.00 1.89
N TYR A 17 -16.50 8.25 1.94
CA TYR A 17 -16.47 6.85 2.40
C TYR A 17 -15.56 5.97 1.53
N ARG A 18 -15.69 6.04 0.20
CA ARG A 18 -14.83 5.27 -0.73
C ARG A 18 -13.36 5.66 -0.61
N LEU A 19 -13.06 6.96 -0.46
CA LEU A 19 -11.70 7.45 -0.25
C LEU A 19 -11.13 6.96 1.09
N ALA A 20 -11.92 7.00 2.16
CA ALA A 20 -11.51 6.51 3.47
C ALA A 20 -11.19 5.01 3.43
N LYS A 21 -12.03 4.20 2.77
CA LYS A 21 -11.74 2.77 2.52
C LYS A 21 -10.42 2.61 1.77
N LEU A 22 -10.26 3.28 0.63
CA LEU A 22 -9.05 3.18 -0.19
C LEU A 22 -7.77 3.54 0.58
N PHE A 23 -7.77 4.69 1.26
CA PHE A 23 -6.60 5.14 2.01
C PHE A 23 -6.32 4.26 3.22
N GLY A 24 -7.36 3.75 3.89
CA GLY A 24 -7.24 2.77 4.96
C GLY A 24 -6.60 1.47 4.46
N SER A 25 -7.09 0.91 3.35
CA SER A 25 -6.53 -0.29 2.73
C SER A 25 -5.07 -0.12 2.32
N VAL A 26 -4.74 1.01 1.69
CA VAL A 26 -3.35 1.37 1.31
C VAL A 26 -2.43 1.42 2.53
N ARG A 27 -2.88 2.06 3.62
CA ARG A 27 -2.10 2.15 4.86
C ARG A 27 -1.87 0.78 5.50
N VAL A 28 -2.88 -0.10 5.48
CA VAL A 28 -2.73 -1.45 6.03
C VAL A 28 -1.72 -2.28 5.22
N VAL A 29 -1.83 -2.29 3.89
CA VAL A 29 -0.88 -3.01 3.03
C VAL A 29 0.55 -2.51 3.22
N TRP A 30 0.74 -1.19 3.33
CA TRP A 30 2.05 -0.59 3.66
C TRP A 30 2.57 -1.09 5.01
N ASN A 31 1.77 -0.97 6.07
CA ASN A 31 2.18 -1.29 7.43
C ASN A 31 2.51 -2.78 7.60
N ASP A 32 1.65 -3.67 7.10
CA ASP A 32 1.85 -5.12 7.20
C ASP A 32 3.14 -5.54 6.44
N SER A 33 3.37 -4.94 5.27
CA SER A 33 4.58 -5.22 4.48
C SER A 33 5.85 -4.65 5.11
N LEU A 34 5.79 -3.43 5.66
CA LEU A 34 6.91 -2.80 6.36
C LEU A 34 7.29 -3.60 7.60
N ALA A 35 6.31 -4.03 8.40
CA ALA A 35 6.54 -4.85 9.59
C ALA A 35 7.28 -6.15 9.22
N SER A 36 6.82 -6.86 8.19
CA SER A 36 7.49 -8.07 7.69
C SER A 36 8.91 -7.79 7.20
N CYS A 37 9.13 -6.69 6.44
CA CYS A 37 10.47 -6.33 5.99
C CYS A 37 11.40 -6.00 7.17
N GLN A 38 10.91 -5.32 8.20
CA GLN A 38 11.67 -5.02 9.42
C GLN A 38 12.02 -6.28 10.20
N GLU A 39 11.11 -7.24 10.32
CA GLU A 39 11.39 -8.53 10.95
C GLU A 39 12.47 -9.30 10.18
N LYS A 40 12.38 -9.37 8.85
CA LYS A 40 13.42 -9.99 8.01
C LYS A 40 14.77 -9.32 8.23
N TYR A 41 14.80 -7.99 8.26
CA TYR A 41 16.02 -7.23 8.51
C TYR A 41 16.64 -7.54 9.88
N LYS A 42 15.83 -7.57 10.95
CA LYS A 42 16.30 -7.96 12.30
C LYS A 42 16.90 -9.36 12.35
N LEU A 43 16.41 -10.27 11.51
CA LEU A 43 16.94 -11.63 11.37
C LEU A 43 18.15 -11.73 10.42
N GLY A 44 18.71 -10.61 9.95
CA GLY A 44 19.82 -10.58 8.99
C GLY A 44 19.44 -11.08 7.60
N LYS A 45 18.14 -11.19 7.29
CA LYS A 45 17.65 -11.65 5.98
C LYS A 45 17.49 -10.47 5.03
N LYS A 46 17.61 -10.77 3.73
CA LYS A 46 17.33 -9.80 2.68
C LYS A 46 15.84 -9.42 2.68
N LYS A 47 15.57 -8.17 2.31
CA LYS A 47 14.21 -7.68 2.05
C LYS A 47 13.57 -8.52 0.93
N PRO A 48 12.33 -8.98 1.09
CA PRO A 48 11.59 -9.65 0.01
C PRO A 48 11.47 -8.76 -1.24
N ILE A 49 11.41 -9.39 -2.41
CA ILE A 49 11.16 -8.66 -3.66
C ILE A 49 9.70 -8.20 -3.72
N ASN A 50 9.43 -7.15 -4.50
CA ASN A 50 8.11 -6.51 -4.51
C ASN A 50 6.97 -7.46 -4.93
N SER A 51 7.24 -8.41 -5.83
CA SER A 51 6.25 -9.42 -6.25
C SER A 51 5.89 -10.41 -5.13
N GLU A 52 6.83 -10.75 -4.25
CA GLU A 52 6.56 -11.56 -3.05
C GLU A 52 5.68 -10.79 -2.07
N LEU A 53 5.97 -9.50 -1.85
CA LEU A 53 5.15 -8.64 -1.00
C LEU A 53 3.72 -8.49 -1.56
N GLN A 54 3.57 -8.28 -2.87
CA GLN A 54 2.26 -8.24 -3.51
C GLN A 54 1.49 -9.55 -3.34
N LYS A 55 2.17 -10.69 -3.53
CA LYS A 55 1.55 -12.00 -3.33
C LYS A 55 1.05 -12.17 -1.90
N LEU A 56 1.87 -11.86 -0.90
CA LEU A 56 1.53 -12.05 0.51
C LEU A 56 0.49 -11.05 1.01
N PHE A 57 0.75 -9.76 0.86
CA PHE A 57 0.00 -8.69 1.51
C PHE A 57 -1.17 -8.15 0.69
N ILE A 58 -1.34 -8.61 -0.55
CA ILE A 58 -2.51 -8.29 -1.38
C ILE A 58 -3.22 -9.57 -1.80
N THR A 59 -2.57 -10.44 -2.59
CA THR A 59 -3.26 -11.58 -3.22
C THR A 59 -3.71 -12.64 -2.23
N GLN A 60 -2.86 -13.01 -1.26
CA GLN A 60 -3.22 -13.98 -0.22
C GLN A 60 -3.99 -13.31 0.93
N ALA A 61 -3.60 -12.10 1.34
CA ALA A 61 -4.32 -11.35 2.37
C ALA A 61 -5.82 -11.20 2.03
N LYS A 62 -6.18 -10.89 0.78
CA LYS A 62 -7.58 -10.80 0.32
C LYS A 62 -8.42 -12.07 0.51
N LYS A 63 -7.79 -13.22 0.73
CA LYS A 63 -8.44 -14.51 0.94
C LYS A 63 -8.61 -14.88 2.42
N THR A 64 -8.09 -14.05 3.33
CA THR A 64 -8.21 -14.24 4.78
C THR A 64 -9.37 -13.42 5.31
N GLU A 65 -10.06 -13.91 6.34
CA GLU A 65 -11.20 -13.21 6.95
C GLU A 65 -10.78 -11.83 7.51
N GLU A 66 -9.55 -11.70 8.02
CA GLU A 66 -9.04 -10.46 8.61
C GLU A 66 -8.73 -9.37 7.58
N ARG A 67 -8.62 -9.73 6.30
CA ARG A 67 -8.17 -8.84 5.21
C ARG A 67 -9.01 -8.95 3.93
N GLU A 68 -10.14 -9.66 3.95
CA GLU A 68 -11.01 -9.81 2.77
C GLU A 68 -11.50 -8.46 2.23
N TRP A 69 -11.71 -7.48 3.12
CA TRP A 69 -12.15 -6.12 2.81
C TRP A 69 -11.16 -5.34 1.92
N LEU A 70 -9.91 -5.79 1.77
CA LEU A 70 -8.98 -5.24 0.76
C LEU A 70 -9.50 -5.46 -0.67
N SER A 71 -10.44 -6.39 -0.88
CA SER A 71 -11.09 -6.64 -2.16
C SER A 71 -12.14 -5.59 -2.53
N GLU A 72 -12.58 -4.76 -1.58
CA GLU A 72 -13.56 -3.70 -1.82
C GLU A 72 -12.98 -2.48 -2.53
N VAL A 73 -11.65 -2.43 -2.70
CA VAL A 73 -10.94 -1.31 -3.34
C VAL A 73 -10.09 -1.80 -4.50
N SER A 74 -9.74 -0.88 -5.41
CA SER A 74 -8.84 -1.18 -6.51
C SER A 74 -7.50 -1.72 -5.99
N ALA A 75 -6.97 -2.74 -6.65
CA ALA A 75 -5.65 -3.28 -6.33
C ALA A 75 -4.51 -2.33 -6.72
N ILE A 76 -4.75 -1.38 -7.65
CA ILE A 76 -3.68 -0.51 -8.18
C ILE A 76 -3.06 0.34 -7.07
N PRO A 77 -3.81 1.05 -6.19
CA PRO A 77 -3.20 1.82 -5.11
C PRO A 77 -2.52 0.95 -4.05
N LEU A 78 -3.00 -0.29 -3.84
CA LEU A 78 -2.35 -1.26 -2.95
C LEU A 78 -0.98 -1.70 -3.50
N GLN A 79 -0.90 -1.96 -4.81
CA GLN A 79 0.38 -2.26 -5.46
C GLN A 79 1.32 -1.06 -5.42
N GLN A 80 0.78 0.15 -5.63
CA GLN A 80 1.57 1.37 -5.57
C GLN A 80 2.16 1.60 -4.17
N SER A 81 1.44 1.29 -3.09
CA SER A 81 2.00 1.42 -1.75
C SER A 81 3.24 0.54 -1.53
N LEU A 82 3.30 -0.63 -2.17
CA LEU A 82 4.48 -1.49 -2.12
C LEU A 82 5.64 -0.96 -2.99
N ASN A 83 5.34 -0.31 -4.11
CA ASN A 83 6.33 0.41 -4.91
C ASN A 83 6.93 1.58 -4.11
N ASP A 84 6.08 2.35 -3.43
CA ASP A 84 6.50 3.45 -2.57
C ASP A 84 7.38 2.92 -1.41
N LEU A 85 7.04 1.76 -0.83
CA LEU A 85 7.85 1.09 0.19
C LEU A 85 9.20 0.65 -0.38
N ASN A 86 9.21 0.17 -1.63
CA ASN A 86 10.44 -0.18 -2.31
C ASN A 86 11.35 1.03 -2.51
N GLN A 87 10.79 2.16 -2.95
CA GLN A 87 11.55 3.39 -3.09
C GLN A 87 12.08 3.88 -1.73
N ALA A 88 11.28 3.82 -0.66
CA ALA A 88 11.70 4.20 0.68
C ALA A 88 12.89 3.36 1.17
N TYR A 89 12.86 2.04 0.95
CA TYR A 89 13.99 1.16 1.26
C TYR A 89 15.23 1.48 0.43
N GLN A 90 15.09 1.71 -0.87
CA GLN A 90 16.22 2.11 -1.73
C GLN A 90 16.85 3.39 -1.21
N ASN A 91 16.06 4.41 -0.90
CA ASN A 91 16.54 5.68 -0.38
C ASN A 91 17.21 5.55 0.99
N PHE A 92 16.78 4.61 1.84
CA PHE A 92 17.34 4.41 3.17
C PHE A 92 18.73 3.75 3.14
N PHE A 93 18.98 2.88 2.15
CA PHE A 93 20.24 2.13 2.01
C PHE A 93 21.18 2.69 0.92
N SER A 94 20.80 3.79 0.26
CA SER A 94 21.66 4.55 -0.65
C SER A 94 22.49 5.57 0.14
#